data_AF-A0A936C912-F1
#
_entry.id   AF-A0A936C912-F1
#
_cell.length_a   1.000
_cell.length_b   1.000
_cell.length_c   1.000
_cell.angle_alpha   90.00
_cell.angle_beta   90.00
_cell.angle_gamma   90.00
#
_symmetry.space_group_name_H-M   'P 1'
#
loop_
_entity.id
_entity.type
_entity.pdbx_description
1 polymer ?
#
loop_
_entity_poly.entity_id
_entity_poly.type
_entity_poly.pdbx_seq_one_letter_code
_entity_poly.pdbx_strand_id
1 'polypeptide(L)'
;MDRRNGFTLIELVTVIVILGVLAAVALPKFLNMRAEAKFTVIKGVYTAANASAQLNFAAARVGRAGITPIVDGATLLSKLDSQTQSSWFAPGGPYMWEPDSEYGIEVATPESSSTPAVLAIVDSNTDRLYP
;
A
#
# COMPACT_ATOMS: atom_id res chain seq x y z
N MET A 1 38.54 -40.21 26.28
CA MET A 1 37.31 -40.41 27.08
C MET A 1 36.40 -39.23 26.80
N ASP A 2 35.45 -39.41 25.88
CA ASP A 2 34.54 -38.33 25.47
C ASP A 2 33.44 -38.16 26.52
N ARG A 3 33.48 -37.04 27.25
CA ARG A 3 32.38 -36.61 28.12
C ARG A 3 31.24 -36.15 27.22
N ARG A 4 30.26 -37.02 27.01
CA ARG A 4 28.97 -36.63 26.45
C ARG A 4 28.27 -35.74 27.48
N ASN A 5 28.45 -34.43 27.35
CA ASN A 5 27.63 -33.44 28.06
C ASN A 5 26.21 -33.52 27.50
N GLY A 6 25.33 -34.23 28.19
CA GLY A 6 23.90 -34.25 27.88
C GLY A 6 23.26 -32.90 28.20
N PHE A 7 22.29 -32.50 27.38
CA PHE A 7 21.47 -31.32 27.61
C PHE A 7 20.61 -31.51 28.87
N THR A 8 20.59 -30.54 29.78
CA THR A 8 19.83 -30.67 31.03
C THR A 8 18.37 -30.28 30.84
N LEU A 9 17.47 -30.90 31.61
CA LEU A 9 16.04 -30.53 31.60
C LEU A 9 15.82 -29.07 32.01
N ILE A 10 16.65 -28.55 32.92
CA ILE A 10 16.57 -27.14 33.34
C ILE A 10 16.96 -26.19 32.21
N GLU A 11 17.97 -26.52 31.40
CA GLU A 11 18.29 -25.73 30.20
C GLU A 11 17.12 -25.66 29.22
N LEU A 12 16.42 -26.78 28.99
CA LEU A 12 15.25 -26.79 28.12
C LEU A 12 14.15 -25.85 28.64
N VAL A 13 13.84 -25.95 29.94
CA VAL A 13 12.78 -25.17 30.58
C VAL A 13 13.13 -23.67 30.59
N THR A 14 14.36 -23.31 30.94
CA THR A 14 14.77 -21.90 30.95
C THR A 14 14.72 -21.30 29.53
N VAL A 15 15.09 -22.04 28.49
CA VAL A 15 15.03 -21.57 27.10
C VAL A 15 13.59 -21.28 26.67
N ILE A 16 12.64 -22.19 26.90
CA ILE A 16 11.24 -21.95 26.51
C ILE A 16 10.60 -20.81 27.31
N VAL A 17 11.00 -20.60 28.56
CA VAL A 17 10.54 -19.47 29.39
C VAL A 17 11.05 -18.15 28.81
N ILE A 18 12.34 -18.07 28.46
CA ILE A 18 12.91 -16.87 27.83
C ILE A 18 12.23 -16.60 26.48
N LEU A 19 12.07 -17.63 25.64
CA LEU A 19 11.36 -17.50 24.36
C LEU A 19 9.90 -17.08 24.54
N GLY A 20 9.22 -17.54 25.60
CA GLY A 20 7.85 -17.13 25.93
C GLY A 20 7.74 -15.65 26.24
N VAL A 21 8.65 -15.10 27.06
CA VAL A 21 8.67 -13.66 27.39
C VAL A 21 9.03 -12.82 26.15
N LEU A 22 10.03 -13.25 25.37
CA LEU A 22 10.41 -12.56 24.14
C LEU A 22 9.27 -12.56 23.11
N ALA A 23 8.57 -13.67 22.95
CA ALA A 23 7.43 -13.78 22.03
C ALA A 23 6.27 -12.85 22.45
N ALA A 24 5.96 -12.77 23.75
CA ALA A 24 4.89 -11.92 24.26
C ALA A 24 5.09 -10.43 23.94
N VAL A 25 6.34 -9.94 23.94
CA VAL A 25 6.67 -8.54 23.62
C VAL A 25 6.92 -8.32 22.13
N ALA A 26 7.58 -9.27 21.46
CA ALA A 26 7.97 -9.12 20.06
C ALA A 26 6.80 -9.30 19.09
N LEU A 27 5.86 -10.20 19.37
CA LEU A 27 4.77 -10.54 18.44
C LEU A 27 3.82 -9.36 18.18
N PRO A 28 3.31 -8.63 19.20
CA PRO A 28 2.43 -7.48 18.96
C PRO A 28 3.13 -6.38 18.14
N LYS A 29 4.41 -6.12 18.46
CA LYS A 29 5.22 -5.15 17.71
C LYS A 29 5.40 -5.59 16.24
N PHE A 30 5.67 -6.88 16.01
CA PHE A 30 5.85 -7.43 14.67
C PHE A 30 4.59 -7.29 13.81
N LEU A 31 3.40 -7.54 14.38
CA LEU A 31 2.13 -7.35 13.68
C LEU A 31 1.91 -5.87 13.31
N ASN A 32 2.15 -4.95 14.24
CA ASN A 32 2.03 -3.51 13.97
C ASN A 32 3.02 -3.04 12.90
N MET A 33 4.28 -3.48 12.96
CA MET A 33 5.30 -3.12 11.95
C MET A 33 4.93 -3.64 10.56
N ARG A 34 4.29 -4.81 10.46
CA ARG A 34 3.81 -5.34 9.18
C ARG A 34 2.68 -4.50 8.60
N ALA A 35 1.71 -4.08 9.41
CA ALA A 35 0.62 -3.22 8.96
C ALA A 35 1.16 -1.86 8.48
N GLU A 36 2.03 -1.22 9.27
CA GLU A 36 2.66 0.06 8.92
C GLU A 36 3.50 -0.03 7.65
N ALA A 37 4.24 -1.13 7.45
CA ALA A 37 5.03 -1.34 6.25
C ALA A 37 4.15 -1.42 5.00
N LYS A 38 3.03 -2.17 5.06
CA LYS A 38 2.06 -2.23 3.96
C LYS A 38 1.48 -0.86 3.64
N PHE A 39 1.05 -0.12 4.65
CA PHE A 39 0.50 1.23 4.47
C PHE A 39 1.55 2.20 3.88
N THR A 40 2.80 2.10 4.32
CA THR A 40 3.90 2.93 3.81
C THR A 40 4.18 2.69 2.32
N VAL A 41 4.13 1.43 1.87
CA VAL A 41 4.31 1.09 0.45
C VAL A 41 3.22 1.77 -0.40
N ILE A 42 1.96 1.64 0.02
CA ILE A 42 0.81 2.20 -0.69
C ILE A 42 0.85 3.73 -0.67
N LYS A 43 1.27 4.35 0.44
CA LYS A 43 1.49 5.79 0.52
C LYS A 43 2.54 6.29 -0.49
N GLY A 44 3.57 5.48 -0.76
CA GLY A 44 4.55 5.76 -1.82
C GLY A 44 3.91 5.82 -3.20
N VAL A 45 3.10 4.81 -3.54
CA VAL A 45 2.37 4.76 -4.82
C VAL A 45 1.34 5.88 -4.91
N TYR A 46 0.59 6.15 -3.84
CA TYR A 46 -0.35 7.27 -3.75
C TYR A 46 0.31 8.61 -4.07
N THR A 47 1.51 8.85 -3.55
CA THR A 47 2.27 10.08 -3.83
C THR A 47 2.62 10.19 -5.32
N ALA A 48 3.03 9.09 -5.95
CA ALA A 48 3.32 9.04 -7.39
C ALA A 48 2.06 9.21 -8.24
N ALA A 49 0.94 8.59 -7.84
CA ALA A 49 -0.35 8.74 -8.50
C ALA A 49 -0.87 10.18 -8.43
N ASN A 50 -0.74 10.84 -7.27
CA ASN A 50 -1.09 12.25 -7.12
C ASN A 50 -0.24 13.15 -8.01
N ALA A 51 1.07 12.92 -8.08
CA ALA A 51 1.94 13.65 -8.99
C ALA A 51 1.49 13.45 -10.45
N SER A 52 1.16 12.21 -10.84
CA SER A 52 0.66 11.88 -12.18
C SER A 52 -0.67 12.59 -12.49
N ALA A 53 -1.57 12.68 -11.52
CA ALA A 53 -2.84 13.39 -11.66
C ALA A 53 -2.66 14.90 -11.88
N GLN A 54 -1.75 15.52 -11.11
CA GLN A 54 -1.42 16.94 -11.29
C GLN A 54 -0.73 17.20 -12.64
N LEU A 55 0.15 16.30 -13.08
CA LEU A 55 0.79 16.40 -14.39
C LEU A 55 -0.20 16.21 -15.54
N ASN A 56 -1.17 15.29 -15.41
CA ASN A 56 -2.23 15.08 -16.40
C ASN A 56 -3.08 16.36 -16.55
N PHE A 57 -3.51 16.93 -15.43
CA PHE A 57 -4.26 18.18 -15.41
C PHE A 57 -3.47 19.36 -16.00
N ALA A 58 -2.20 19.50 -15.64
CA ALA A 58 -1.34 20.53 -16.22
C ALA A 58 -1.19 20.36 -17.74
N ALA A 59 -1.02 19.12 -18.22
CA ALA A 59 -0.93 18.83 -19.64
C ALA A 59 -2.24 19.13 -20.38
N ALA A 60 -3.39 18.84 -19.77
CA ALA A 60 -4.71 19.19 -20.30
C ALA A 60 -4.88 20.72 -20.43
N ARG A 61 -4.44 21.49 -19.42
CA ARG A 61 -4.52 22.96 -19.41
C ARG A 61 -3.64 23.64 -20.45
N VAL A 62 -2.52 23.03 -20.82
CA VAL A 62 -1.63 23.54 -21.88
C VAL A 62 -2.11 23.08 -23.27
N GLY A 63 -3.18 22.28 -23.36
CA GLY A 63 -3.76 21.83 -24.63
C GLY A 63 -2.93 20.74 -25.32
N ARG A 64 -2.20 19.92 -24.55
CA ARG A 64 -1.48 18.76 -25.12
C ARG A 64 -2.50 17.79 -25.73
N ALA A 65 -2.29 17.43 -27.00
CA ALA A 65 -3.14 16.45 -27.68
C ALA A 65 -3.03 15.05 -27.04
N GLY A 66 -4.15 14.30 -27.05
CA GLY A 66 -4.19 12.92 -26.55
C GLY A 66 -4.24 12.77 -25.03
N ILE A 67 -4.44 13.86 -24.29
CA ILE A 67 -4.67 13.79 -22.85
C ILE A 67 -6.12 13.41 -22.57
N THR A 68 -6.30 12.33 -21.82
CA THR A 68 -7.59 11.89 -21.27
C THR A 68 -7.69 12.32 -19.81
N PRO A 69 -8.80 12.95 -19.38
CA PRO A 69 -9.03 13.28 -17.97
C PRO A 69 -9.06 12.02 -17.11
N ILE A 70 -8.59 12.13 -15.87
CA ILE A 70 -8.71 11.06 -14.88
C ILE A 70 -10.11 11.11 -14.28
N VAL A 71 -10.92 10.10 -14.55
CA VAL A 71 -12.33 10.04 -14.09
C VAL A 71 -12.62 8.84 -13.19
N ASP A 72 -11.74 7.85 -13.20
CA ASP A 72 -11.91 6.57 -12.51
C ASP A 72 -10.56 5.87 -12.29
N GLY A 73 -10.59 4.70 -11.64
CA GLY A 73 -9.38 3.93 -11.35
C GLY A 73 -8.65 3.47 -12.61
N ALA A 74 -9.37 3.18 -13.70
CA ALA A 74 -8.78 2.70 -14.96
C ALA A 74 -8.01 3.81 -15.70
N THR A 75 -8.61 5.00 -15.78
CA THR A 75 -7.96 6.18 -16.36
C THR A 75 -6.79 6.63 -15.51
N LEU A 76 -6.90 6.60 -14.17
CA LEU A 76 -5.75 6.86 -13.30
C LEU A 76 -4.63 5.84 -13.53
N LEU A 77 -4.97 4.54 -13.58
CA LEU A 77 -3.99 3.47 -13.80
C LEU A 77 -3.21 3.72 -15.09
N SER A 78 -3.89 4.10 -16.17
CA SER A 78 -3.27 4.41 -17.47
C SER A 78 -2.25 5.57 -17.44
N LYS A 79 -2.26 6.42 -16.41
CA LYS A 79 -1.35 7.56 -16.25
C LYS A 79 -0.11 7.26 -15.40
N LEU A 80 -0.08 6.16 -14.67
CA LEU A 80 1.10 5.74 -13.93
C LEU A 80 2.18 5.17 -14.88
N ASP A 81 3.40 5.06 -14.38
CA ASP A 81 4.48 4.40 -15.11
C ASP A 81 4.21 2.90 -15.32
N SER A 82 4.88 2.30 -16.30
CA SER A 82 4.68 0.90 -16.67
C SER A 82 5.08 -0.10 -15.57
N GLN A 83 5.99 0.26 -14.66
CA GLN A 83 6.40 -0.62 -13.56
C GLN A 83 5.27 -0.72 -12.53
N THR A 84 4.71 0.42 -12.13
CA THR A 84 3.61 0.49 -11.18
C THR A 84 2.32 -0.08 -11.79
N GLN A 85 2.05 0.20 -13.07
CA GLN A 85 0.90 -0.38 -13.78
C GLN A 85 0.88 -1.90 -13.81
N SER A 86 2.05 -2.56 -13.85
CA SER A 86 2.12 -4.03 -14.03
C SER A 86 1.57 -4.81 -12.84
N SER A 87 1.69 -4.25 -11.64
CA SER A 87 1.19 -4.87 -10.40
C SER A 87 -0.20 -4.37 -10.02
N TRP A 88 -0.74 -3.33 -10.65
CA TRP A 88 -2.00 -2.71 -10.23
C TRP A 88 -3.10 -2.98 -11.23
N PHE A 89 -4.32 -3.16 -10.73
CA PHE A 89 -5.51 -3.34 -11.57
C PHE A 89 -6.65 -2.45 -11.12
N ALA A 90 -7.54 -2.09 -12.04
CA ALA A 90 -8.75 -1.34 -11.77
C ALA A 90 -9.96 -2.27 -12.01
N PRO A 91 -10.63 -2.77 -10.97
CA PRO A 91 -11.76 -3.72 -11.12
C PRO A 91 -13.03 -3.07 -11.67
N GLY A 92 -13.07 -1.73 -11.75
CA GLY A 92 -14.23 -0.93 -12.12
C GLY A 92 -14.53 0.12 -11.07
N GLY A 93 -15.18 1.22 -11.48
CA GLY A 93 -15.44 2.36 -10.62
C GLY A 93 -14.17 3.16 -10.28
N PRO A 94 -14.18 3.97 -9.21
CA PRO A 94 -13.11 4.92 -8.94
C PRO A 94 -11.83 4.26 -8.39
N TYR A 95 -11.79 2.94 -8.23
CA TYR A 95 -10.76 2.25 -7.46
C TYR A 95 -9.68 1.60 -8.33
N MET A 96 -8.46 1.59 -7.82
CA MET A 96 -7.37 0.71 -8.24
C MET A 96 -6.75 0.00 -7.04
N TRP A 97 -6.28 -1.22 -7.27
CA TRP A 97 -5.78 -2.12 -6.24
C TRP A 97 -4.51 -2.83 -6.68
N GLU A 98 -3.63 -3.10 -5.72
CA GLU A 98 -2.59 -4.10 -5.86
C GLU A 98 -3.16 -5.48 -5.44
N PRO A 99 -2.86 -6.57 -6.15
CA PRO A 99 -3.23 -7.93 -5.76
C PRO A 99 -2.79 -8.21 -4.32
N ASP A 100 -3.68 -8.84 -3.55
CA ASP A 100 -3.45 -9.21 -2.15
C ASP A 100 -3.17 -8.04 -1.18
N SER A 101 -3.42 -6.79 -1.61
CA SER A 101 -3.40 -5.61 -0.74
C SER A 101 -4.78 -5.33 -0.16
N GLU A 102 -4.80 -4.95 1.12
CA GLU A 102 -5.98 -4.42 1.83
C GLU A 102 -6.22 -2.94 1.50
N TYR A 103 -5.21 -2.26 0.97
CA TYR A 103 -5.28 -0.85 0.60
C TYR A 103 -5.24 -0.66 -0.91
N GLY A 104 -5.98 0.34 -1.37
CA GLY A 104 -6.05 0.76 -2.76
C GLY A 104 -6.03 2.28 -2.87
N ILE A 105 -6.19 2.78 -4.09
CA ILE A 105 -6.31 4.21 -4.36
C ILE A 105 -7.65 4.45 -5.04
N GLU A 106 -8.39 5.43 -4.54
CA GLU A 106 -9.64 5.91 -5.10
C GLU A 106 -9.44 7.25 -5.80
N VAL A 107 -10.06 7.42 -6.97
CA VAL A 107 -10.35 8.73 -7.55
C VAL A 107 -11.58 9.32 -6.86
N ALA A 108 -11.36 9.94 -5.70
CA ALA A 108 -12.42 10.50 -4.86
C ALA A 108 -13.22 11.60 -5.57
N THR A 109 -12.53 12.45 -6.35
CA THR A 109 -13.19 13.38 -7.28
C THR A 109 -12.55 13.30 -8.66
N PRO A 110 -13.34 13.08 -9.72
CA PRO A 110 -12.85 13.14 -11.09
C PRO A 110 -12.20 14.48 -11.44
N GLU A 111 -11.24 14.42 -12.35
CA GLU A 111 -10.66 15.59 -13.01
C GLU A 111 -11.74 16.31 -13.82
N SER A 112 -11.77 17.64 -13.71
CA SER A 112 -12.66 18.51 -14.46
C SER A 112 -11.86 19.48 -15.32
N SER A 113 -12.55 20.30 -16.12
CA SER A 113 -11.90 21.36 -16.90
C SER A 113 -11.23 22.44 -16.05
N SER A 114 -11.56 22.53 -14.75
CA SER A 114 -11.06 23.55 -13.84
C SER A 114 -10.33 23.01 -12.61
N THR A 115 -10.41 21.70 -12.32
CA THR A 115 -9.82 21.08 -11.12
C THR A 115 -9.13 19.75 -11.45
N PRO A 116 -7.95 19.47 -10.86
CA PRO A 116 -7.32 18.16 -10.96
C PRO A 116 -8.16 17.08 -10.24
N ALA A 117 -7.92 15.81 -10.57
CA ALA A 117 -8.48 14.71 -9.79
C ALA A 117 -7.96 14.75 -8.35
N VAL A 118 -8.83 14.45 -7.39
CA VAL A 118 -8.46 14.25 -5.98
C VAL A 118 -8.44 12.76 -5.72
N LEU A 119 -7.33 12.29 -5.16
CA LEU A 119 -7.13 10.90 -4.84
C LEU A 119 -7.24 10.69 -3.32
N ALA A 120 -7.59 9.49 -2.91
CA ALA A 120 -7.52 9.05 -1.52
C ALA A 120 -7.00 7.62 -1.45
N ILE A 121 -6.37 7.25 -0.34
CA ILE A 121 -6.09 5.84 -0.04
C ILE A 121 -7.36 5.24 0.57
N VAL A 122 -7.79 4.11 0.04
CA VAL A 122 -8.97 3.37 0.51
C VAL A 122 -8.54 2.06 1.15
N ASP A 123 -9.25 1.64 2.19
CA ASP A 123 -9.08 0.36 2.88
C ASP A 123 -10.30 -0.53 2.58
N SER A 124 -10.06 -1.73 2.04
CA SER A 124 -11.09 -2.69 1.64
C SER A 124 -11.93 -3.21 2.82
N ASN A 125 -11.44 -3.10 4.05
CA ASN A 125 -12.09 -3.62 5.25
C ASN A 125 -12.89 -2.57 6.02
N THR A 126 -12.58 -1.28 5.86
CA THR A 126 -13.22 -0.21 6.65
C THR A 126 -13.87 0.90 5.85
N ASP A 127 -13.77 0.90 4.51
CA ASP A 127 -14.29 1.96 3.63
C ASP A 127 -13.83 3.37 4.06
N ARG A 128 -12.69 3.41 4.77
CA ARG A 128 -12.10 4.62 5.33
C ARG A 128 -11.17 5.23 4.30
N LEU A 129 -11.41 6.51 4.01
CA LEU A 129 -10.56 7.33 3.18
C LEU A 129 -9.44 7.92 4.05
N TYR A 130 -8.21 7.53 3.77
CA TYR A 130 -7.02 8.19 4.30
C TYR A 130 -6.61 9.29 3.31
N PRO A 131 -6.53 10.57 3.73
CA PRO A 131 -6.12 11.68 2.88
C PRO A 131 -4.62 11.62 2.49
#